data_AF-A0A0L8GJK4-F1
#
_entry.id   AF-A0A0L8GJK4-F1
#
_cell.length_a   1.000
_cell.length_b   1.000
_cell.length_c   1.000
_cell.angle_alpha   90.00
_cell.angle_beta   90.00
_cell.angle_gamma   90.00
#
_symmetry.space_group_name_H-M   'P 1'
#
loop_
_entity.id
_entity.type
_entity.pdbx_description
1 polymer ?
#
loop_
_entity_poly.entity_id
_entity_poly.type
_entity_poly.pdbx_seq_one_letter_code
_entity_poly.pdbx_strand_id
1 'polypeptide(L)'
;CAAGKFGANCAGICHCADISKCFAETGVCSSGGCAAGYTGSTCQTVCVHGKFGPNCKNACHCADNSKCNRASGVCSSGGCAAGYKGSNCQTGG
;
A
#
# COMPACT_ATOMS: atom_id res chain seq x y z
N CYS A 1 -23.56 0.88 -4.24
CA CYS A 1 -22.69 2.07 -4.46
C CYS A 1 -22.08 2.02 -5.85
N ALA A 2 -21.64 3.15 -6.41
CA ALA A 2 -20.86 3.15 -7.64
C ALA A 2 -19.52 2.40 -7.45
N ALA A 3 -18.93 1.91 -8.54
CA ALA A 3 -17.64 1.20 -8.48
C ALA A 3 -16.58 2.05 -7.75
N GLY A 4 -15.87 1.42 -6.81
CA GLY A 4 -14.86 2.10 -5.99
C GLY A 4 -15.39 2.78 -4.72
N LYS A 5 -16.68 2.65 -4.42
CA LYS A 5 -17.29 3.15 -3.18
C LYS A 5 -18.01 2.05 -2.41
N PHE A 6 -18.06 2.16 -1.09
CA PHE A 6 -18.75 1.20 -0.23
C PHE A 6 -19.36 1.81 1.04
N GLY A 7 -20.17 1.02 1.73
CA GLY A 7 -20.74 1.33 3.05
C GLY A 7 -21.98 2.23 3.00
N ALA A 8 -22.41 2.67 4.18
CA ALA A 8 -23.57 3.55 4.32
C ALA A 8 -23.37 4.85 3.53
N ASN A 9 -24.37 5.23 2.73
CA ASN A 9 -24.34 6.41 1.85
C ASN A 9 -23.17 6.44 0.84
N CYS A 10 -22.49 5.30 0.60
CA CYS A 10 -21.35 5.22 -0.32
C CYS A 10 -20.19 6.17 0.03
N ALA A 11 -20.02 6.44 1.33
CA ALA A 11 -18.98 7.34 1.84
C ALA A 11 -17.58 6.70 1.84
N GLY A 12 -17.48 5.37 1.94
CA GLY A 12 -16.20 4.66 1.90
C GLY A 12 -15.61 4.61 0.50
N ILE A 13 -14.28 4.68 0.39
CA ILE A 13 -13.52 4.55 -0.86
C ILE A 13 -12.81 3.18 -0.86
N CYS A 14 -12.99 2.37 -1.90
CA CYS A 14 -12.27 1.11 -2.02
C CYS A 14 -10.82 1.33 -2.45
N HIS A 15 -9.87 0.71 -1.74
CA HIS A 15 -8.46 0.63 -2.15
C HIS A 15 -8.05 -0.82 -2.48
N CYS A 16 -8.94 -1.57 -3.13
CA CYS A 16 -8.61 -2.88 -3.68
C CYS A 16 -7.66 -2.72 -4.86
N ALA A 17 -6.77 -3.69 -5.07
CA ALA A 17 -5.93 -3.72 -6.26
C ALA A 17 -6.78 -3.79 -7.55
N ASP A 18 -7.92 -4.50 -7.47
CA ASP A 18 -8.97 -4.48 -8.48
C ASP A 18 -10.26 -3.94 -7.86
N ILE A 19 -10.67 -2.75 -8.29
CA ILE A 19 -11.86 -2.05 -7.79
C ILE A 19 -13.15 -2.86 -8.06
N SER A 20 -13.17 -3.69 -9.10
CA SER A 20 -14.32 -4.56 -9.41
C SER A 20 -14.54 -5.67 -8.38
N LYS A 21 -13.53 -5.95 -7.54
CA LYS A 21 -13.57 -6.98 -6.50
C LYS A 21 -13.97 -6.43 -5.13
N CYS A 22 -14.25 -5.13 -5.03
CA CYS A 22 -14.71 -4.50 -3.81
C CYS A 22 -16.21 -4.73 -3.59
N PHE A 23 -16.60 -5.26 -2.44
CA PHE A 23 -18.01 -5.34 -2.09
C PHE A 23 -18.55 -3.98 -1.66
N ALA A 24 -19.65 -3.53 -2.28
CA ALA A 24 -20.23 -2.22 -2.06
C ALA A 24 -20.83 -2.06 -0.65
N GLU A 25 -21.13 -3.15 0.03
CA GLU A 25 -21.71 -3.16 1.37
C GLU A 25 -20.64 -3.06 2.45
N THR A 26 -19.56 -3.82 2.31
CA THR A 26 -18.54 -4.01 3.36
C THR A 26 -17.19 -3.37 3.06
N GLY A 27 -16.91 -3.06 1.80
CA GLY A 27 -15.60 -2.61 1.33
C GLY A 27 -14.55 -3.70 1.27
N VAL A 28 -14.91 -4.96 1.53
CA VAL A 28 -13.99 -6.09 1.49
C VAL A 28 -13.57 -6.39 0.06
N CYS A 29 -12.28 -6.61 -0.14
CA CYS A 29 -11.72 -7.00 -1.44
C CYS A 29 -11.75 -8.54 -1.56
N SER A 30 -12.69 -9.07 -2.34
CA SER A 30 -12.91 -10.51 -2.49
C SER A 30 -11.71 -11.28 -3.06
N SER A 31 -10.87 -10.63 -3.87
CA SER A 31 -9.65 -11.20 -4.46
C SER A 31 -8.69 -10.10 -4.90
N GLY A 32 -7.40 -10.42 -5.06
CA GLY A 32 -6.36 -9.46 -5.48
C GLY A 32 -5.75 -8.62 -4.35
N GLY A 33 -6.41 -8.53 -3.18
CA GLY A 33 -5.93 -7.79 -2.03
C GLY A 33 -5.93 -6.27 -2.23
N CYS A 34 -5.08 -5.58 -1.49
CA CYS A 34 -5.04 -4.12 -1.46
C CYS A 34 -4.11 -3.51 -2.50
N ALA A 35 -4.50 -2.33 -2.99
CA ALA A 35 -3.65 -1.45 -3.75
C ALA A 35 -2.38 -1.08 -2.97
N ALA A 36 -1.36 -0.63 -3.69
CA ALA A 36 -0.09 -0.26 -3.08
C ALA A 36 -0.28 0.88 -2.06
N GLY A 37 0.30 0.72 -0.86
CA GLY A 37 0.14 1.68 0.24
C GLY A 37 -0.98 1.35 1.22
N TYR A 38 -1.78 0.31 0.96
CA TYR A 38 -2.90 -0.10 1.80
C TYR A 38 -2.83 -1.57 2.21
N THR A 39 -3.49 -1.92 3.31
CA THR A 39 -3.61 -3.29 3.85
C THR A 39 -4.91 -3.48 4.65
N GLY A 40 -5.13 -4.70 5.13
CA GLY A 40 -6.35 -5.14 5.82
C GLY A 40 -7.41 -5.70 4.86
N SER A 41 -8.45 -6.32 5.41
CA SER A 41 -9.51 -6.96 4.62
C SER A 41 -10.32 -5.99 3.76
N THR A 42 -10.46 -4.74 4.21
CA THR A 42 -11.17 -3.66 3.50
C THR A 42 -10.24 -2.65 2.82
N CYS A 43 -8.92 -2.87 2.92
CA CYS A 43 -7.90 -1.99 2.36
C CYS A 43 -8.01 -0.52 2.81
N GLN A 44 -8.57 -0.27 4.00
CA GLN A 44 -8.66 1.07 4.57
C GLN A 44 -7.47 1.44 5.45
N THR A 45 -6.60 0.47 5.77
CA THR A 45 -5.44 0.72 6.61
C THR A 45 -4.25 1.11 5.74
N VAL A 46 -3.73 2.32 5.94
CA VAL A 46 -2.50 2.77 5.29
C VAL A 46 -1.31 2.00 5.84
N CYS A 47 -0.32 1.67 5.01
CA CYS A 47 0.90 1.00 5.48
C CYS A 47 1.56 1.76 6.63
N VAL A 48 2.04 1.00 7.60
CA VAL A 48 2.93 1.53 8.64
C VAL A 48 4.26 2.00 8.03
N HIS A 49 4.96 2.90 8.73
CA HIS A 49 6.31 3.31 8.31
C HIS A 49 7.23 2.10 8.17
N GLY A 50 8.10 2.14 7.15
CA GLY A 50 9.00 1.04 6.84
C GLY A 50 8.39 -0.12 6.06
N LYS A 51 7.12 -0.06 5.66
CA LYS A 51 6.51 -1.02 4.72
C LYS A 51 5.91 -0.33 3.50
N PHE A 52 5.90 -1.03 2.37
CA PHE A 52 5.33 -0.50 1.13
C PHE A 52 4.74 -1.59 0.22
N GLY A 53 4.12 -1.13 -0.86
CA GLY A 53 3.58 -1.97 -1.91
C GLY A 53 2.20 -2.55 -1.59
N PRO A 54 1.68 -3.46 -2.44
CA PRO A 54 0.38 -4.08 -2.25
C PRO A 54 0.32 -4.86 -0.94
N ASN A 55 -0.72 -4.62 -0.14
CA ASN A 55 -0.91 -5.23 1.18
C ASN A 55 0.24 -4.93 2.17
N CYS A 56 1.08 -3.94 1.90
CA CYS A 56 2.27 -3.60 2.70
C CYS A 56 3.21 -4.79 2.92
N LYS A 57 3.36 -5.66 1.89
CA LYS A 57 4.18 -6.87 2.00
C LYS A 57 5.68 -6.62 1.91
N ASN A 58 6.11 -5.51 1.32
CA ASN A 58 7.51 -5.21 1.11
C ASN A 58 8.07 -4.35 2.25
N ALA A 59 9.32 -4.57 2.62
CA ALA A 59 10.03 -3.80 3.63
C ALA A 59 10.87 -2.69 2.99
N CYS A 60 10.85 -1.50 3.57
CA CYS A 60 11.72 -0.41 3.14
C CYS A 60 13.14 -0.61 3.68
N HIS A 61 14.11 -0.29 2.83
CA HIS A 61 15.52 -0.27 3.19
C HIS A 61 16.12 1.10 2.91
N CYS A 62 15.39 2.15 3.27
CA CYS A 62 15.88 3.52 3.23
C CYS A 62 16.81 3.75 4.43
N ALA A 63 17.75 4.69 4.30
CA ALA A 63 18.54 5.13 5.46
C ALA A 63 17.64 5.67 6.59
N ASP A 64 16.53 6.32 6.23
CA ASP A 64 15.41 6.64 7.10
C ASP A 64 14.10 6.05 6.54
N ASN A 65 13.62 4.98 7.16
CA ASN A 65 12.40 4.29 6.76
C ASN A 65 11.11 5.11 6.93
N SER A 66 11.15 6.23 7.67
CA SER A 66 10.04 7.18 7.72
C SER A 66 9.87 7.98 6.42
N LYS A 67 10.92 8.05 5.60
CA LYS A 67 10.95 8.75 4.30
C LYS A 67 10.64 7.82 3.12
N CYS A 68 10.28 6.57 3.41
CA CYS A 68 9.89 5.60 2.40
C CYS A 68 8.46 5.87 1.93
N ASN A 69 8.27 5.97 0.61
CA ASN A 69 6.94 6.04 0.03
C ASN A 69 6.23 4.68 0.19
N ARG A 70 5.07 4.67 0.86
CA ARG A 70 4.31 3.45 1.16
C ARG A 70 3.73 2.77 -0.08
N ALA A 71 3.55 3.47 -1.19
CA ALA A 71 3.09 2.87 -2.43
C ALA A 71 4.26 2.29 -3.24
N SER A 72 5.30 3.09 -3.49
CA SER A 72 6.38 2.72 -4.42
C SER A 72 7.63 2.15 -3.76
N GLY A 73 7.83 2.36 -2.46
CA GLY A 73 9.06 2.03 -1.74
C GLY A 73 10.19 3.03 -1.96
N VAL A 74 9.97 4.09 -2.73
CA VAL A 74 11.00 5.08 -3.06
C VAL A 74 11.34 5.92 -1.82
N CYS A 75 12.64 6.07 -1.55
CA CYS A 75 13.15 6.87 -0.45
C CYS A 75 13.24 8.34 -0.87
N SER A 76 12.41 9.21 -0.30
CA SER A 76 12.39 10.64 -0.69
C SER A 76 13.65 11.42 -0.30
N SER A 77 14.39 10.94 0.71
CA SER A 77 15.62 11.58 1.20
C SER A 77 16.47 10.56 1.95
N GLY A 78 17.79 10.70 1.89
CA GLY A 78 18.74 9.89 2.66
C GLY A 78 19.26 8.63 1.96
N GLY A 79 18.73 8.28 0.78
CA GLY A 79 19.20 7.11 0.02
C GLY A 79 18.91 5.77 0.71
N CYS A 80 19.67 4.74 0.33
CA CYS A 80 19.48 3.38 0.82
C CYS A 80 20.30 3.08 2.08
N ALA A 81 19.79 2.20 2.92
CA ALA A 81 20.56 1.59 4.00
C ALA A 81 21.77 0.82 3.44
N ALA A 82 22.79 0.59 4.27
CA ALA A 82 23.99 -0.12 3.87
C ALA A 82 23.64 -1.51 3.30
N GLY A 83 24.23 -1.86 2.14
CA GLY A 83 23.97 -3.11 1.43
C GLY A 83 22.76 -3.08 0.50
N TYR A 84 22.02 -1.96 0.41
CA TYR A 84 20.89 -1.81 -0.49
C TYR A 84 21.15 -0.72 -1.55
N LYS A 85 20.60 -0.93 -2.75
CA LYS A 85 20.74 -0.04 -3.91
C LYS A 85 19.43 0.02 -4.71
N GLY A 86 19.36 0.97 -5.64
CA GLY A 86 18.20 1.21 -6.51
C GLY A 86 17.25 2.29 -5.99
N SER A 87 16.26 2.68 -6.79
CA SER A 87 15.34 3.78 -6.49
C SER A 87 14.41 3.51 -5.30
N ASN A 88 14.14 2.24 -5.00
CA ASN A 88 13.35 1.79 -3.84
C ASN A 88 14.17 0.92 -2.85
N CYS A 89 15.49 0.90 -3.01
CA CYS A 89 16.42 0.20 -2.13
C CYS A 89 16.10 -1.30 -1.93
N GLN A 90 15.62 -1.99 -2.97
CA GLN A 90 15.26 -3.41 -2.88
C GLN A 90 16.34 -4.35 -3.43
N THR A 91 17.39 -3.81 -4.05
CA THR A 91 18.44 -4.64 -4.65
C THR A 91 19.64 -4.74 -3.71
N GLY A 92 20.11 -5.97 -3.45
CA GLY A 92 21.34 -6.22 -2.70
C GLY A 92 22.57 -5.71 -3.45
N GLY A 93 23.45 -5.02 -2.74
CA GLY A 93 24.60 -4.29 -3.29
C GLY A 93 25.95 -4.95 -3.07
#